data_AF-A0A538FTY0-F1
#
_entry.id   AF-A0A538FTY0-F1
#
_cell.length_a   1.000
_cell.length_b   1.000
_cell.length_c   1.000
_cell.angle_alpha   90.00
_cell.angle_beta   90.00
_cell.angle_gamma   90.00
#
_symmetry.space_group_name_H-M   'P 1'
#
loop_
_entity.id
_entity.type
_entity.pdbx_description
1 polymer ?
#
loop_
_entity_poly.entity_id
_entity_poly.type
_entity_poly.pdbx_seq_one_letter_code
_entity_poly.pdbx_strand_id
1 'polypeptide(L)'
;MKVNRLELETVRELVEVSGKRVVEMGCGDGRFTYLYADDSAYVLGIDPQRGRIDEARRARPAALAEHVRFRVAETISPPRRPFDLALFSWSL
;
A
#
# COMPACT_ATOMS: atom_id res chain seq x y z
N MET A 1 -4.45 -8.76 -13.92
CA MET A 1 -5.43 -7.65 -14.06
C MET A 1 -4.63 -6.36 -14.22
N LYS A 2 -4.88 -5.53 -15.24
CA LYS A 2 -4.13 -4.26 -15.44
C LYS A 2 -4.71 -3.21 -14.49
N VAL A 3 -3.88 -2.48 -13.73
CA VAL A 3 -4.35 -1.26 -13.06
C VAL A 3 -4.64 -0.25 -14.16
N ASN A 4 -5.83 0.35 -14.16
CA ASN A 4 -6.20 1.34 -15.16
C ASN A 4 -5.55 2.68 -14.81
N ARG A 5 -5.02 3.41 -15.80
CA ARG A 5 -4.43 4.74 -15.63
C ARG A 5 -5.37 5.73 -14.92
N LEU A 6 -6.68 5.56 -15.15
CA LEU A 6 -7.73 6.35 -14.51
C LEU A 6 -7.77 6.17 -12.98
N GLU A 7 -7.53 4.96 -12.46
CA GLU A 7 -7.54 4.66 -11.01
C GLU A 7 -6.39 5.37 -10.28
N LEU A 8 -5.27 5.52 -10.97
CA LEU A 8 -4.02 6.13 -10.51
C LEU A 8 -4.13 7.65 -10.40
N GLU A 9 -4.62 8.29 -11.47
CA GLU A 9 -4.85 9.73 -11.52
C GLU A 9 -5.94 10.11 -10.51
N THR A 10 -7.00 9.31 -10.40
CA THR A 10 -8.07 9.50 -9.41
C THR A 10 -7.57 9.43 -7.97
N VAL A 11 -6.69 8.48 -7.62
CA VAL A 11 -6.16 8.39 -6.24
C VAL A 11 -5.23 9.56 -5.92
N ARG A 12 -4.41 9.98 -6.89
CA ARG A 12 -3.55 11.15 -6.73
C ARG A 12 -4.34 12.46 -6.59
N GLU A 13 -5.48 12.57 -7.27
CA GLU A 13 -6.37 13.73 -7.18
C GLU A 13 -7.27 13.71 -5.94
N LEU A 14 -7.72 12.55 -5.48
CA LEU A 14 -8.66 12.42 -4.37
C LEU A 14 -8.00 12.32 -2.99
N VAL A 15 -6.77 11.84 -2.91
CA VAL A 15 -6.10 11.58 -1.63
C VAL A 15 -4.67 12.10 -1.66
N GLU A 16 -4.43 13.19 -0.94
CA GLU A 16 -3.09 13.71 -0.72
C GLU A 16 -2.29 12.70 0.12
N VAL A 17 -1.41 11.92 -0.51
CA VAL A 17 -0.51 10.94 0.14
C VAL A 17 0.87 11.52 0.43
N SER A 18 1.16 12.71 -0.08
CA SER A 18 2.49 13.33 -0.01
C SER A 18 2.98 13.46 1.42
N GLY A 19 4.13 12.87 1.73
CA GLY A 19 4.73 12.89 3.07
C GLY A 19 3.96 12.16 4.18
N LYS A 20 2.87 11.44 3.85
CA LYS A 20 2.04 10.74 4.84
C LYS A 20 2.53 9.34 5.13
N ARG A 21 2.24 8.86 6.34
CA ARG A 21 2.36 7.47 6.76
C ARG A 21 1.04 6.77 6.45
N VAL A 22 1.07 5.84 5.51
CA VAL A 22 -0.11 5.16 4.98
C VAL A 22 -0.17 3.72 5.49
N VAL A 23 -1.38 3.30 5.90
CA VAL A 23 -1.71 1.88 6.02
C VAL A 23 -2.67 1.51 4.90
N GLU A 24 -2.34 0.49 4.13
CA GLU A 24 -3.15 0.02 3.01
C GLU A 24 -3.72 -1.38 3.33
N MET A 25 -5.04 -1.48 3.39
CA MET A 25 -5.78 -2.71 3.65
C MET A 25 -6.21 -3.34 2.33
N GLY A 26 -5.86 -4.61 2.12
CA GLY A 26 -6.07 -5.31 0.85
C GLY A 26 -5.04 -4.95 -0.22
N CYS A 27 -3.77 -4.77 0.17
CA CYS A 27 -2.71 -4.34 -0.75
C CYS A 27 -2.37 -5.36 -1.85
N GLY A 28 -2.81 -6.61 -1.71
CA GLY A 28 -2.61 -7.66 -2.69
C GLY A 28 -1.14 -7.84 -3.09
N ASP A 29 -0.90 -7.78 -4.40
CA ASP A 29 0.42 -7.92 -5.03
C ASP A 29 1.24 -6.61 -5.04
N GLY A 30 0.78 -5.57 -4.35
CA GLY A 30 1.46 -4.29 -4.20
C GLY A 30 1.38 -3.38 -5.42
N ARG A 31 0.72 -3.79 -6.51
CA ARG A 31 0.64 -2.97 -7.74
C ARG A 31 0.11 -1.57 -7.47
N PHE A 32 -0.91 -1.43 -6.63
CA PHE A 32 -1.46 -0.13 -6.28
C PHE A 32 -0.53 0.65 -5.34
N THR A 33 0.03 -0.03 -4.33
CA THR A 33 1.04 0.54 -3.42
C THR A 33 2.17 1.25 -4.17
N TYR A 34 2.71 0.63 -5.22
CA TYR A 34 3.85 1.19 -5.97
C TYR A 34 3.53 2.43 -6.79
N LEU A 35 2.25 2.74 -6.99
CA LEU A 35 1.84 3.87 -7.81
C LEU A 35 1.87 5.20 -7.06
N TYR A 36 1.87 5.14 -5.73
CA TYR A 36 1.85 6.31 -4.86
C TYR A 36 2.96 6.29 -3.79
N ALA A 37 3.61 5.16 -3.54
CA ALA A 37 4.54 5.02 -2.43
C ALA A 37 5.76 5.94 -2.51
N ASP A 38 6.20 6.35 -3.70
CA ASP A 38 7.29 7.32 -3.88
C ASP A 38 6.95 8.69 -3.27
N ASP A 39 5.67 9.07 -3.28
CA ASP A 39 5.19 10.35 -2.75
C ASP A 39 4.98 10.28 -1.21
N SER A 40 4.92 9.08 -0.64
CA SER A 40 4.61 8.85 0.79
C SER A 40 5.84 8.81 1.68
N ALA A 41 5.69 9.12 2.98
CA ALA A 41 6.78 8.97 3.95
C ALA A 41 6.99 7.51 4.40
N TYR A 42 5.92 6.71 4.42
CA TYR A 42 5.96 5.30 4.80
C TYR A 42 4.68 4.59 4.38
N VAL A 43 4.78 3.34 3.92
CA VAL A 43 3.61 2.50 3.65
C VAL A 43 3.70 1.17 4.37
N LEU A 44 2.63 0.79 5.05
CA LEU A 44 2.37 -0.59 5.47
C LEU A 44 1.21 -1.18 4.67
N GLY A 45 1.52 -2.03 3.71
CA GLY A 45 0.54 -2.83 2.98
C GLY A 45 0.19 -4.12 3.74
N ILE A 46 -1.11 -4.43 3.80
CA ILE A 46 -1.65 -5.55 4.54
C ILE A 46 -2.62 -6.34 3.66
N ASP A 47 -2.48 -7.66 3.67
CA ASP A 47 -3.37 -8.57 2.95
C ASP A 47 -3.38 -9.95 3.65
N PRO A 48 -4.52 -10.65 3.76
CA PRO A 48 -4.55 -11.98 4.38
C PRO A 48 -3.92 -13.06 3.50
N GLN A 49 -3.79 -12.85 2.19
CA GLN A 49 -3.27 -13.84 1.27
C GLN A 49 -1.74 -13.80 1.23
N ARG A 50 -1.10 -14.76 1.90
CA ARG A 50 0.38 -14.88 1.92
C ARG A 50 1.02 -14.86 0.53
N GLY A 51 0.44 -15.58 -0.44
CA GLY A 51 0.97 -15.61 -1.80
C GLY A 51 1.07 -14.23 -2.44
N ARG A 52 0.06 -13.38 -2.21
CA ARG A 52 0.02 -11.99 -2.70
C ARG A 52 1.09 -11.12 -2.04
N ILE A 53 1.27 -11.23 -0.73
CA ILE A 53 2.32 -10.51 0.00
C ILE A 53 3.72 -10.93 -0.46
N ASP A 54 3.92 -12.21 -0.75
CA ASP A 54 5.20 -12.69 -1.27
C ASP A 54 5.45 -12.19 -2.71
N GLU A 55 4.41 -12.12 -3.55
CA GLU A 55 4.48 -11.46 -4.87
C GLU A 55 4.83 -9.98 -4.73
N ALA A 56 4.15 -9.25 -3.83
CA ALA A 56 4.43 -7.85 -3.55
C ALA A 56 5.90 -7.67 -3.17
N ARG A 57 6.39 -8.41 -2.18
CA ARG A 57 7.80 -8.32 -1.73
C ARG A 57 8.80 -8.60 -2.85
N ARG A 58 8.53 -9.58 -3.72
CA ARG A 58 9.39 -9.89 -4.88
C ARG A 58 9.36 -8.81 -5.95
N ALA A 59 8.20 -8.22 -6.20
CA ALA A 59 7.99 -7.19 -7.21
C ALA A 59 8.37 -5.78 -6.73
N ARG A 60 8.62 -5.59 -5.43
CA ARG A 60 8.90 -4.28 -4.84
C ARG A 60 10.15 -3.64 -5.46
N PRO A 61 10.03 -2.44 -6.07
CA PRO A 61 11.19 -1.67 -6.51
C PRO A 61 12.20 -1.45 -5.39
N ALA A 62 13.49 -1.56 -5.70
CA ALA A 62 14.56 -1.40 -4.71
C ALA A 62 14.51 -0.04 -3.99
N ALA A 63 14.14 1.03 -4.71
CA ALA A 63 13.99 2.38 -4.16
C ALA A 63 12.92 2.47 -3.05
N LEU A 64 11.94 1.58 -3.06
CA LEU A 64 10.86 1.53 -2.07
C LEU A 64 11.19 0.62 -0.87
N ALA A 65 12.33 -0.06 -0.88
CA ALA A 65 12.68 -1.04 0.14
C ALA A 65 12.88 -0.43 1.52
N GLU A 66 13.20 0.86 1.63
CA GLU A 66 13.42 1.53 2.92
C GLU A 66 12.09 1.87 3.61
N HIS A 67 11.08 2.33 2.87
CA HIS A 67 9.85 2.90 3.44
C HIS A 67 8.55 2.14 3.12
N VAL A 68 8.59 1.09 2.29
CA VAL A 68 7.41 0.23 2.03
C VAL A 68 7.58 -1.12 2.70
N ARG A 69 6.61 -1.52 3.52
CA ARG A 69 6.55 -2.82 4.21
C ARG A 69 5.24 -3.54 3.91
N PHE A 70 5.30 -4.86 3.88
CA PHE A 70 4.15 -5.73 3.65
C PHE A 70 3.98 -6.74 4.78
N ARG A 71 2.75 -6.97 5.23
CA ARG A 71 2.41 -7.91 6.29
C ARG A 71 1.22 -8.77 5.92
N VAL A 72 1.32 -10.07 6.19
CA VAL A 72 0.17 -10.98 6.12
C VAL A 72 -0.66 -10.77 7.38
N ALA A 73 -1.88 -10.25 7.25
CA ALA A 73 -2.83 -10.14 8.34
C ALA A 73 -4.25 -9.91 7.82
N GLU A 74 -5.22 -10.39 8.57
CA GLU A 74 -6.65 -10.14 8.34
C GLU A 74 -7.16 -8.94 9.17
N THR A 75 -6.54 -8.72 10.33
CA THR A 75 -6.85 -7.59 11.21
C THR A 75 -5.58 -6.91 11.69
N ILE A 76 -5.69 -5.64 12.09
CA ILE A 76 -4.60 -4.92 12.73
C ILE A 76 -5.03 -4.45 14.11
N SER A 77 -4.15 -4.63 15.09
CA SER A 77 -4.25 -3.86 16.33
C SER A 77 -3.80 -2.43 16.07
N PRO A 78 -4.31 -1.45 16.84
CA PRO A 78 -3.87 -0.07 16.76
C PRO A 78 -2.33 0.01 16.84
N PRO A 79 -1.67 0.64 15.86
CA PRO A 79 -0.22 0.70 15.83
C PRO A 79 0.30 1.63 16.92
N ARG A 80 1.50 1.35 17.45
CA ARG A 80 2.17 2.22 18.43
C ARG A 80 2.54 3.59 17.88
N ARG A 81 2.69 3.71 16.56
CA ARG A 81 2.87 4.99 15.86
C ARG A 81 1.68 5.19 14.94
N PRO A 82 1.04 6.37 14.97
CA PRO A 82 -0.12 6.63 14.13
C PRO A 82 0.24 6.56 12.64
N PHE A 83 -0.78 6.23 11.85
CA PHE A 83 -0.82 6.47 10.41
C PHE A 83 -1.64 7.72 10.18
N ASP A 84 -1.28 8.48 9.16
CA ASP A 84 -1.99 9.70 8.78
C ASP A 84 -3.15 9.40 7.82
N LEU A 85 -3.10 8.23 7.17
CA LEU A 85 -4.07 7.80 6.16
C LEU A 85 -4.26 6.28 6.18
N ALA A 86 -5.51 5.84 6.09
CA ALA A 86 -5.89 4.46 5.80
C ALA A 86 -6.48 4.37 4.40
N LEU A 87 -5.87 3.55 3.53
CA LEU A 87 -6.36 3.25 2.19
C LEU A 87 -6.95 1.84 2.15
N PHE A 88 -8.06 1.68 1.43
CA PHE A 88 -8.70 0.40 1.17
C PHE A 88 -8.71 0.20 -0.35
N SER A 89 -7.76 -0.58 -0.86
CA SER A 89 -7.52 -0.65 -2.31
C SER A 89 -8.29 -1.81 -2.97
N TRP A 90 -8.52 -2.92 -2.27
CA TRP A 90 -9.33 -4.07 -2.74
C TRP A 90 -9.96 -4.82 -1.57
N SER A 91 -10.82 -4.16 -0.79
CA SER A 91 -11.63 -4.80 0.26
C SER A 91 -13.02 -5.13 -0.29
N LEU A 92 -13.15 -6.29 -0.91
CA LEU A 92 -14.44 -6.95 -1.18
C LEU A 92 -14.37 -8.39 -0.68
#